data_AF-A0AAV9B0I9-F1
#
_entry.id   AF-A0AAV9B0I9-F1
#
_cell.length_a   1.000
_cell.length_b   1.000
_cell.length_c   1.000
_cell.angle_alpha   90.00
_cell.angle_beta   90.00
_cell.angle_gamma   90.00
#
_symmetry.space_group_name_H-M   'P 1'
#
loop_
_entity.id
_entity.type
_entity.pdbx_description
1 polymer ?
#
loop_
_entity_poly.entity_id
_entity_poly.type
_entity_poly.pdbx_seq_one_letter_code
_entity_poly.pdbx_strand_id
1 'polypeptide(L)'
;MEYKKIAKMRLSYISRSPPNPSHFTVLVRAIPRSAEESFSDAVQTFFMKYHGSSYLSHQIIYRCGKVQKLVNKAEKIYNKFVDLKVTTTCHASVSSRIRCGLCGGTSESFKIYHSVNEDKKRDLDQLDSNIKPKECGAAFVFFKTRYAAVVASHVLQSSNPMAWVTDLAPEPHDVYWSNLWIPYRQLWLRRIATLLAAIFFMLLFIIPVTFVQGLSQLEQLQQMFPFLKSILNNQINVISSPKGIPTQLAKAVPRQILNVYCSKYETGGQFWPIMHNTTIFSLVLTQIIALGVFGLKDSPVASGFTIPLVILTLLFNEYCRKRFYPVFKNFSAED
;
A
#
# COMPACT_ATOMS: atom_id res chain seq x y z
N MET A 1 24.72 1.61 -12.78
CA MET A 1 25.26 2.71 -11.94
C MET A 1 24.21 3.29 -11.01
N GLU A 2 22.97 3.51 -11.46
CA GLU A 2 21.89 4.06 -10.61
C GLU A 2 21.53 3.20 -9.37
N TYR A 3 21.47 1.87 -9.50
CA TYR A 3 21.17 1.00 -8.36
C TYR A 3 22.14 1.22 -7.19
N LYS A 4 23.45 1.29 -7.49
CA LYS A 4 24.49 1.57 -6.49
C LYS A 4 24.31 2.95 -5.85
N LYS A 5 23.98 3.97 -6.66
CA LYS A 5 23.74 5.34 -6.18
C LYS A 5 22.57 5.37 -5.20
N ILE A 6 21.45 4.73 -5.52
CA ILE A 6 20.25 4.69 -4.68
C ILE A 6 20.50 3.87 -3.41
N ALA A 7 21.22 2.75 -3.51
CA ALA A 7 21.64 1.99 -2.34
C ALA A 7 22.48 2.86 -1.38
N LYS A 8 23.44 3.63 -1.91
CA LYS A 8 24.25 4.56 -1.11
C LYS A 8 23.41 5.67 -0.47
N MET A 9 22.47 6.26 -1.22
CA MET A 9 21.56 7.29 -0.70
C MET A 9 20.69 6.75 0.44
N ARG A 10 20.17 5.52 0.31
CA ARG A 10 19.42 4.83 1.38
C ARG A 10 20.26 4.64 2.64
N LEU A 11 21.49 4.13 2.52
CA LEU A 11 22.38 3.92 3.67
C LEU A 11 22.73 5.25 4.37
N SER A 12 23.03 6.30 3.59
CA SER A 12 23.26 7.64 4.15
C SER A 12 22.03 8.24 4.81
N TYR A 13 20.83 7.88 4.35
CA TYR A 13 19.58 8.29 4.97
C TYR A 13 19.41 7.61 6.32
N ILE A 14 19.49 6.28 6.37
CA ILE A 14 19.29 5.49 7.60
C ILE A 14 20.28 5.90 8.71
N SER A 15 21.56 6.08 8.37
CA SER A 15 22.60 6.48 9.33
C SER A 15 22.43 7.91 9.86
N ARG A 16 21.82 8.81 9.08
CA ARG A 16 21.64 10.22 9.44
C ARG A 16 20.28 10.52 10.08
N SER A 17 19.29 9.67 9.82
CA SER A 17 17.94 9.84 10.36
C SER A 17 17.90 9.65 11.88
N PRO A 18 17.03 10.38 12.59
CA PRO A 18 16.86 10.21 14.02
C PRO A 18 16.35 8.80 14.37
N PRO A 19 16.53 8.34 15.62
CA PRO A 19 15.94 7.10 16.09
C PRO A 19 14.41 7.11 15.97
N ASN A 20 13.87 6.34 15.03
CA ASN A 20 12.42 6.10 14.95
C ASN A 20 12.01 4.97 15.92
N PRO A 21 10.85 5.07 16.58
CA PRO A 21 10.38 4.04 17.51
C PRO A 21 10.12 2.69 16.82
N SER A 22 9.80 2.70 15.52
CA SER A 22 9.66 1.51 14.68
C SER A 22 10.92 0.62 14.68
N HIS A 23 12.12 1.21 14.77
CA HIS A 23 13.39 0.47 14.76
C HIS A 23 13.63 -0.35 16.04
N PHE A 24 12.90 -0.05 17.11
CA PHE A 24 12.99 -0.75 18.40
C PHE A 24 11.79 -1.66 18.65
N THR A 25 10.84 -1.69 17.72
CA THR A 25 9.55 -2.35 17.90
C THR A 25 9.38 -3.47 16.89
N VAL A 26 8.97 -4.63 17.37
CA VAL A 26 8.62 -5.79 16.54
C VAL A 26 7.13 -6.04 16.65
N LEU A 27 6.47 -6.17 15.51
CA LEU A 27 5.10 -6.62 15.42
C LEU A 27 5.07 -8.15 15.46
N VAL A 28 4.49 -8.69 16.52
CA VAL A 28 4.27 -10.12 16.72
C VAL A 28 2.84 -10.45 16.31
N ARG A 29 2.66 -11.46 15.47
CA ARG A 29 1.37 -12.01 15.04
C ARG A 29 1.30 -13.50 15.28
N ALA A 30 0.08 -14.02 15.26
CA ALA A 30 -0.19 -15.45 15.44
C ALA A 30 0.31 -16.00 16.78
N ILE A 31 0.07 -15.23 17.85
CA ILE A 31 0.35 -15.69 19.22
C ILE A 31 -0.58 -16.88 19.49
N PRO A 32 -0.03 -18.05 19.90
CA PRO A 32 -0.84 -19.22 20.20
C PRO A 32 -1.76 -18.92 21.39
N ARG A 33 -3.02 -19.34 21.27
CA ARG A 33 -4.00 -19.21 22.35
C ARG A 33 -3.80 -20.37 23.32
N SER A 34 -3.30 -20.10 24.50
CA SER A 34 -3.37 -21.02 25.64
C SER A 34 -4.77 -20.95 26.27
N ALA A 35 -5.19 -22.04 26.91
CA ALA A 35 -6.49 -22.12 27.58
C ALA A 35 -6.47 -21.41 28.95
N GLU A 36 -5.28 -21.28 29.56
CA GLU A 36 -5.10 -20.87 30.95
C GLU A 36 -4.40 -19.50 31.11
N GLU A 37 -3.62 -19.04 30.12
CA GLU A 37 -2.85 -17.79 30.22
C GLU A 37 -3.42 -16.68 29.33
N SER A 38 -3.26 -15.42 29.76
CA SER A 38 -3.59 -14.27 28.92
C SER A 38 -2.58 -14.11 27.77
N PHE A 39 -2.95 -13.42 26.69
CA PHE A 39 -1.98 -13.17 25.61
C PHE A 39 -0.81 -12.29 26.09
N SER A 40 -1.04 -11.42 27.08
CA SER A 40 0.00 -10.59 27.69
C SER A 40 1.04 -11.44 28.42
N ASP A 41 0.59 -12.37 29.27
CA ASP A 41 1.46 -13.26 30.04
C ASP A 41 2.26 -14.19 29.14
N ALA A 42 1.63 -14.71 28.08
CA ALA A 42 2.29 -15.56 27.10
C ALA A 42 3.42 -14.83 26.36
N VAL A 43 3.18 -13.58 25.93
CA VAL A 43 4.20 -12.75 25.27
C VAL A 43 5.33 -12.43 26.24
N GLN A 44 5.01 -12.00 27.46
CA GLN A 44 6.01 -11.71 28.48
C GLN A 44 6.89 -12.92 28.78
N THR A 45 6.29 -14.08 29.05
CA THR A 45 7.00 -15.31 29.37
C THR A 45 7.92 -15.74 28.22
N PHE A 46 7.43 -15.67 26.97
CA PHE A 46 8.21 -16.02 25.79
C PHE A 46 9.42 -15.10 25.60
N PHE A 47 9.22 -13.78 25.58
CA PHE A 47 10.30 -12.83 25.31
C PHE A 47 11.26 -12.65 26.48
N MET A 48 10.81 -12.84 27.73
CA MET A 48 11.71 -12.90 28.88
C MET A 48 12.62 -14.12 28.81
N LYS A 49 12.10 -15.27 28.36
CA LYS A 49 12.87 -16.51 28.24
C LYS A 49 13.93 -16.46 27.14
N TYR A 50 13.59 -15.98 25.95
CA TYR A 50 14.49 -16.02 24.78
C TYR A 50 15.24 -14.71 24.51
N HIS A 51 14.70 -13.57 24.96
CA HIS A 51 15.23 -12.23 24.69
C HIS A 51 15.37 -11.35 25.95
N GLY A 52 15.42 -11.95 27.15
CA GLY A 52 15.29 -11.22 28.42
C GLY A 52 16.27 -10.07 28.65
N SER A 53 17.49 -10.13 28.12
CA SER A 53 18.45 -9.02 28.23
C SER A 53 18.00 -7.76 27.49
N SER A 54 17.33 -7.95 26.34
CA SER A 54 16.98 -6.89 25.40
C SER A 54 15.50 -6.53 25.40
N TYR A 55 14.64 -7.38 25.95
CA TYR A 55 13.21 -7.12 26.12
C TYR A 55 12.98 -5.91 27.03
N LEU A 56 12.08 -5.00 26.61
CA LEU A 56 11.69 -3.82 27.37
C LEU A 56 10.25 -3.95 27.88
N SER A 57 9.29 -4.06 26.97
CA SER A 57 7.86 -4.15 27.27
C SER A 57 7.09 -4.65 26.05
N HIS A 58 5.78 -4.86 26.21
CA HIS A 58 4.91 -5.19 25.09
C HIS A 58 3.55 -4.49 25.22
N GLN A 59 2.87 -4.33 24.10
CA GLN A 59 1.51 -3.80 24.01
C GLN A 59 0.64 -4.78 23.23
N ILE A 60 -0.37 -5.37 23.89
CA ILE A 60 -1.35 -6.23 23.24
C ILE A 60 -2.28 -5.39 22.37
N ILE A 61 -2.63 -5.94 21.20
CA ILE A 61 -3.60 -5.34 20.29
C ILE A 61 -4.99 -5.86 20.66
N TYR A 62 -5.93 -4.92 20.82
CA TYR A 62 -7.31 -5.23 21.14
C TYR A 62 -8.21 -5.03 19.92
N ARG A 63 -9.29 -5.83 19.84
CA ARG A 63 -10.29 -5.69 18.79
C ARG A 63 -11.13 -4.44 19.02
N CYS A 64 -10.74 -3.31 18.42
CA CYS A 64 -11.49 -2.06 18.42
C CYS A 64 -12.70 -2.11 17.47
N GLY A 65 -13.69 -2.98 17.73
CA GLY A 65 -14.84 -3.15 16.84
C GLY A 65 -15.86 -2.01 16.90
N LYS A 66 -16.39 -1.72 18.10
CA LYS A 66 -17.37 -0.65 18.32
C LYS A 66 -16.68 0.69 18.64
N VAL A 67 -15.61 0.65 19.43
CA VAL A 67 -14.83 1.82 19.83
C VAL A 67 -14.25 2.57 18.63
N GLN A 68 -13.61 1.89 17.68
CA GLN A 68 -13.09 2.56 16.47
C GLN A 68 -14.21 3.23 15.65
N LYS A 69 -15.39 2.59 15.57
CA LYS A 69 -16.53 3.17 14.86
C LYS A 69 -17.02 4.44 15.54
N LEU A 70 -16.98 4.50 16.88
CA LEU A 70 -17.32 5.70 17.65
C LEU A 70 -16.28 6.79 17.44
N VAL A 71 -14.98 6.47 17.55
CA VAL A 71 -13.89 7.44 17.30
C VAL A 71 -13.98 8.01 15.88
N ASN A 72 -14.10 7.16 14.85
CA ASN A 72 -14.22 7.61 13.46
C ASN A 72 -15.49 8.44 13.23
N LYS A 73 -16.59 8.17 13.96
CA LYS A 73 -17.81 8.98 13.89
C LYS A 73 -17.59 10.33 14.56
N ALA A 74 -16.96 10.36 15.73
CA ALA A 74 -16.63 11.59 16.45
C ALA A 74 -15.68 12.47 15.63
N GLU A 75 -14.65 11.88 15.01
CA GLU A 75 -13.74 12.58 14.10
C GLU A 75 -14.48 13.18 12.90
N LYS A 76 -15.40 12.42 12.28
CA LYS A 76 -16.24 12.95 11.19
C LYS A 76 -17.14 14.10 11.64
N ILE A 77 -17.70 14.03 12.84
CA ILE A 77 -18.53 15.10 13.40
C ILE A 77 -17.67 16.32 13.68
N TYR A 78 -16.49 16.13 14.26
CA TYR A 78 -15.53 17.19 14.54
C TYR A 78 -15.09 17.90 13.25
N ASN A 79 -14.69 17.15 12.22
CA ASN A 79 -14.28 17.74 10.94
C ASN A 79 -15.43 18.53 10.29
N LYS A 80 -16.66 18.00 10.32
CA LYS A 80 -17.84 18.75 9.86
C LYS A 80 -18.07 20.02 10.66
N PHE A 81 -17.83 19.99 11.97
CA PHE A 81 -17.97 21.16 12.85
C PHE A 81 -16.90 22.22 12.53
N VAL A 82 -15.66 21.80 12.29
CA VAL A 82 -14.57 22.69 11.87
C VAL A 82 -14.90 23.34 10.52
N ASP A 83 -15.33 22.57 9.53
CA ASP A 83 -15.74 23.09 8.21
C ASP A 83 -16.90 24.08 8.32
N LEU A 84 -17.89 23.79 9.18
CA LEU A 84 -18.99 24.71 9.45
C LEU A 84 -18.51 26.02 10.09
N LYS A 85 -17.63 25.94 11.10
CA LYS A 85 -17.09 27.10 11.81
C LYS A 85 -16.30 28.02 10.86
N VAL A 86 -15.52 27.44 9.95
CA VAL A 86 -14.81 28.17 8.89
C VAL A 86 -15.82 28.86 7.95
N THR A 87 -16.87 28.15 7.52
CA THR A 87 -17.91 28.73 6.65
C THR A 87 -18.67 29.88 7.32
N THR A 88 -18.97 29.76 8.63
CA THR A 88 -19.66 30.81 9.41
C THR A 88 -18.79 32.03 9.67
N THR A 89 -17.46 31.88 9.77
CA THR A 89 -16.55 33.03 9.92
C THR A 89 -16.29 33.76 8.61
N CYS A 90 -16.40 33.09 7.45
CA CYS A 90 -16.29 33.71 6.14
C CYS A 90 -17.59 34.36 5.64
N HIS A 91 -18.75 33.98 6.20
CA HIS A 91 -20.07 34.53 5.83
C HIS A 91 -20.87 34.97 7.05
N ALA A 92 -20.70 36.23 7.46
CA ALA A 92 -21.58 36.88 8.44
C ALA A 92 -23.00 37.18 7.89
N SER A 93 -23.32 36.75 6.68
CA SER A 93 -24.67 36.81 6.11
C SER A 93 -24.82 35.71 5.06
N VAL A 94 -26.04 35.18 4.92
CA VAL A 94 -26.46 34.04 4.07
C VAL A 94 -26.46 32.69 4.80
N SER A 95 -27.60 32.42 5.43
CA SER A 95 -28.01 31.10 5.93
C SER A 95 -28.16 30.12 4.75
N SER A 96 -27.20 29.20 4.58
CA SER A 96 -27.27 28.16 3.55
C SER A 96 -28.24 27.05 4.00
N ARG A 97 -29.50 27.14 3.56
CA ARG A 97 -30.45 26.02 3.69
C ARG A 97 -30.06 24.91 2.73
N ILE A 98 -29.44 23.85 3.24
CA ILE A 98 -29.17 22.64 2.44
C ILE A 98 -30.50 21.89 2.27
N ARG A 99 -31.06 21.99 1.06
CA ARG A 99 -32.29 21.29 0.65
C ARG A 99 -31.93 19.87 0.22
N CYS A 100 -32.52 18.86 0.86
CA CYS A 100 -32.37 17.47 0.45
C CYS A 100 -33.10 17.23 -0.89
N GLY A 101 -32.37 16.84 -1.93
CA GLY A 101 -32.90 16.67 -3.28
C GLY A 101 -33.96 15.57 -3.45
N LEU A 102 -34.16 14.69 -2.45
CA LEU A 102 -35.11 13.59 -2.54
C LEU A 102 -36.37 13.80 -1.66
N CYS A 103 -36.32 14.64 -0.62
CA CYS A 103 -37.39 14.72 0.39
C CYS A 103 -37.90 16.15 0.65
N GLY A 104 -37.33 17.18 0.02
CA GLY A 104 -37.80 18.57 0.15
C GLY A 104 -37.68 19.24 1.53
N GLY A 105 -37.35 18.48 2.58
CA GLY A 105 -37.25 19.00 3.95
C GLY A 105 -36.11 20.01 4.14
N THR A 106 -36.43 21.14 4.76
CA THR A 106 -35.44 22.12 5.23
C THR A 106 -35.12 21.85 6.70
N SER A 107 -33.86 21.55 7.00
CA SER A 107 -33.39 21.43 8.39
C SER A 107 -32.59 22.68 8.80
N GLU A 108 -32.92 23.26 9.94
CA GLU A 108 -32.03 24.20 10.64
C GLU A 108 -30.85 23.39 11.20
N SER A 109 -29.67 23.62 10.65
CA SER A 109 -28.45 22.84 10.92
C SER A 109 -28.11 22.75 12.41
N PHE A 110 -28.44 23.76 13.23
CA PHE A 110 -28.03 23.84 14.63
C PHE A 110 -28.87 22.97 15.61
N LYS A 111 -30.18 22.82 15.39
CA LYS A 111 -31.07 22.06 16.32
C LYS A 111 -30.91 20.53 16.23
N ILE A 112 -30.36 20.01 15.13
CA ILE A 112 -30.17 18.57 14.93
C ILE A 112 -28.97 18.02 15.72
N TYR A 113 -27.96 18.85 16.04
CA TYR A 113 -26.76 18.34 16.72
C TYR A 113 -26.96 18.10 18.21
N HIS A 114 -27.78 18.90 18.89
CA HIS A 114 -27.97 18.76 20.33
C HIS A 114 -28.77 17.51 20.69
N SER A 115 -29.80 17.17 19.91
CA SER A 115 -30.60 15.94 20.13
C SER A 115 -29.81 14.67 19.81
N VAL A 116 -28.96 14.68 18.77
CA VAL A 116 -28.11 13.54 18.41
C VAL A 116 -27.02 13.27 19.45
N ASN A 117 -26.56 14.29 20.18
CA ASN A 117 -25.54 14.15 21.21
C ASN A 117 -26.12 13.58 22.52
N GLU A 118 -27.32 14.03 22.90
CA GLU A 118 -28.07 13.56 24.08
C GLU A 118 -28.54 12.09 23.94
N ASP A 119 -29.07 11.71 22.78
CA ASP A 119 -29.53 10.33 22.54
C ASP A 119 -28.38 9.32 22.54
N LYS A 120 -27.18 9.72 22.09
CA LYS A 120 -26.01 8.82 21.97
C LYS A 120 -25.13 8.78 23.21
N LYS A 121 -25.18 9.81 24.07
CA LYS A 121 -24.53 9.77 25.38
C LYS A 121 -25.18 8.70 26.28
N ARG A 122 -26.50 8.51 26.16
CA ARG A 122 -27.25 7.43 26.82
C ARG A 122 -26.85 6.03 26.33
N ASP A 123 -26.62 5.85 25.03
CA ASP A 123 -26.08 4.60 24.47
C ASP A 123 -24.62 4.33 24.87
N LEU A 124 -23.85 5.37 25.22
CA LEU A 124 -22.44 5.28 25.63
C LEU A 124 -22.33 4.86 27.10
N ASP A 125 -23.13 5.48 27.98
CA ASP A 125 -23.15 5.18 29.41
C ASP A 125 -23.69 3.76 29.70
N GLN A 126 -24.54 3.22 28.82
CA GLN A 126 -25.04 1.84 28.94
C GLN A 126 -24.06 0.77 28.42
N LEU A 127 -22.98 1.17 27.73
CA LEU A 127 -22.01 0.26 27.10
C LEU A 127 -20.74 0.04 27.94
N ASP A 128 -20.48 0.89 28.93
CA ASP A 128 -19.14 1.07 29.52
C ASP A 128 -18.76 0.10 30.67
N SER A 129 -19.66 -0.74 31.17
CA SER A 129 -19.35 -1.58 32.34
C SER A 129 -18.96 -3.05 32.04
N ASN A 130 -19.20 -3.58 30.83
CA ASN A 130 -19.05 -5.04 30.59
C ASN A 130 -18.37 -5.46 29.28
N ILE A 131 -17.89 -4.55 28.42
CA ILE A 131 -17.16 -4.97 27.21
C ILE A 131 -15.70 -5.19 27.56
N LYS A 132 -15.35 -6.42 27.99
CA LYS A 132 -13.95 -6.85 27.95
C LYS A 132 -13.47 -6.79 26.50
N PRO A 133 -12.49 -5.93 26.16
CA PRO A 133 -12.00 -5.85 24.79
C PRO A 133 -11.42 -7.21 24.41
N LYS A 134 -11.91 -7.80 23.32
CA LYS A 134 -11.41 -9.10 22.85
C LYS A 134 -9.97 -8.94 22.39
N GLU A 135 -9.04 -9.55 23.13
CA GLU A 135 -7.62 -9.60 22.77
C GLU A 135 -7.44 -10.25 21.40
N CYS A 136 -6.59 -9.65 20.57
CA CYS A 136 -6.14 -10.24 19.32
C CYS A 136 -4.83 -11.01 19.58
N GLY A 137 -4.59 -12.08 18.82
CA GLY A 137 -3.32 -12.81 18.83
C GLY A 137 -2.19 -12.04 18.13
N ALA A 138 -2.07 -10.75 18.42
CA ALA A 138 -1.04 -9.85 17.91
C ALA A 138 -0.63 -8.84 18.99
N ALA A 139 0.66 -8.50 19.01
CA ALA A 139 1.24 -7.59 19.98
C ALA A 139 2.39 -6.79 19.36
N PHE A 140 2.64 -5.60 19.89
CA PHE A 140 3.90 -4.90 19.67
C PHE A 140 4.85 -5.22 20.82
N VAL A 141 6.08 -5.60 20.50
CA VAL A 141 7.13 -5.88 21.49
C VAL A 141 8.23 -4.87 21.32
N PHE A 142 8.57 -4.19 22.41
CA PHE A 142 9.59 -3.16 22.46
C PHE A 142 10.90 -3.75 22.99
N PHE A 143 11.99 -3.39 22.34
CA PHE A 143 13.35 -3.78 22.70
C PHE A 143 14.18 -2.58 23.11
N LYS A 144 15.16 -2.80 23.98
CA LYS A 144 16.13 -1.79 24.41
C LYS A 144 17.06 -1.36 23.28
N THR A 145 17.35 -2.24 22.33
CA THR A 145 18.29 -2.00 21.23
C THR A 145 17.66 -2.30 19.86
N ARG A 146 18.07 -1.54 18.84
CA ARG A 146 17.65 -1.78 17.44
C ARG A 146 18.09 -3.15 16.95
N TYR A 147 19.33 -3.52 17.28
CA TYR A 147 19.90 -4.81 16.93
C TYR A 147 19.02 -5.97 17.42
N ALA A 148 18.56 -5.94 18.68
CA ALA A 148 17.70 -6.99 19.21
C ALA A 148 16.34 -7.07 18.49
N ALA A 149 15.74 -5.93 18.15
CA ALA A 149 14.50 -5.90 17.38
C ALA A 149 14.68 -6.49 15.97
N VAL A 150 15.76 -6.13 15.28
CA VAL A 150 16.11 -6.67 13.95
C VAL A 150 16.33 -8.18 14.03
N VAL A 151 17.13 -8.65 14.99
CA VAL A 151 17.37 -10.10 15.20
C VAL A 151 16.07 -10.83 15.50
N ALA A 152 15.25 -10.31 16.41
CA ALA A 152 13.96 -10.92 16.75
C ALA A 152 13.00 -10.97 15.56
N SER A 153 13.04 -9.99 14.66
CA SER A 153 12.21 -9.97 13.44
C SER A 153 12.67 -10.96 12.36
N HIS A 154 13.97 -11.27 12.28
CA HIS A 154 14.52 -12.13 11.23
C HIS A 154 14.63 -13.60 11.64
N VAL A 155 14.73 -13.89 12.94
CA VAL A 155 14.84 -15.25 13.46
C VAL A 155 13.47 -15.91 13.52
N LEU A 156 13.39 -17.17 13.06
CA LEU A 156 12.21 -18.00 13.25
C LEU A 156 12.05 -18.31 14.75
N GLN A 157 10.98 -17.81 15.35
CA GLN A 157 10.74 -17.90 16.79
C GLN A 157 10.28 -19.29 17.26
N SER A 158 9.65 -20.07 16.39
CA SER A 158 9.12 -21.40 16.71
C SER A 158 9.25 -22.34 15.52
N SER A 159 9.34 -23.65 15.77
CA SER A 159 9.36 -24.67 14.71
C SER A 159 8.14 -24.62 13.79
N ASN A 160 7.01 -24.09 14.27
CA ASN A 160 5.84 -23.83 13.44
C ASN A 160 5.91 -22.41 12.84
N PRO A 161 6.05 -22.27 11.50
CA PRO A 161 6.17 -20.96 10.85
C PRO A 161 4.88 -20.12 10.89
N MET A 162 3.76 -20.70 11.30
CA MET A 162 2.49 -19.98 11.49
C MET A 162 2.25 -19.52 12.93
N ALA A 163 3.17 -19.77 13.85
CA ALA A 163 3.11 -19.32 15.24
C ALA A 163 4.25 -18.33 15.52
N TRP A 164 3.98 -17.33 16.36
CA TRP A 164 4.98 -16.32 16.74
C TRP A 164 5.65 -15.64 15.54
N VAL A 165 4.84 -15.23 14.56
CA VAL A 165 5.34 -14.56 13.36
C VAL A 165 5.75 -13.13 13.73
N THR A 166 7.02 -12.81 13.54
CA THR A 166 7.60 -11.52 13.90
C THR A 166 8.01 -10.75 12.65
N ASP A 167 7.56 -9.50 12.55
CA ASP A 167 7.97 -8.55 11.52
C ASP A 167 8.41 -7.25 12.19
N LEU A 168 9.30 -6.46 11.58
CA LEU A 168 9.57 -5.11 12.07
C LEU A 168 8.28 -4.28 12.06
N ALA A 169 8.04 -3.55 13.15
CA ALA A 169 6.84 -2.74 13.26
C ALA A 169 6.90 -1.57 12.26
N PRO A 170 5.81 -1.30 11.52
CA PRO A 170 5.71 -0.09 10.73
C PRO A 170 5.59 1.12 11.66
N GLU A 171 5.81 2.31 11.12
CA GLU A 171 5.66 3.55 11.89
C GLU A 171 4.22 3.72 12.37
N PRO A 172 3.97 4.34 13.54
CA PRO A 172 2.65 4.37 14.16
C PRO A 172 1.52 4.90 13.25
N HIS A 173 1.82 5.86 12.38
CA HIS A 173 0.89 6.40 11.39
C HIS A 173 0.69 5.53 10.13
N ASP A 174 1.55 4.54 9.91
CA ASP A 174 1.52 3.59 8.79
C ASP A 174 0.77 2.31 9.16
N VAL A 175 0.51 2.12 10.47
CA VAL A 175 -0.20 0.96 10.99
C VAL A 175 -1.65 1.00 10.53
N TYR A 176 -2.01 0.09 9.63
CA TYR A 176 -3.40 -0.16 9.30
C TYR A 176 -4.05 -1.12 10.32
N TRP A 177 -4.58 -0.55 11.40
CA TRP A 177 -5.14 -1.28 12.56
C TRP A 177 -6.17 -2.35 12.20
N SER A 178 -7.01 -2.10 11.20
CA SER A 178 -8.03 -3.05 10.74
C SER A 178 -7.45 -4.32 10.08
N ASN A 179 -6.16 -4.36 9.74
CA ASN A 179 -5.52 -5.58 9.23
C ASN A 179 -4.87 -6.41 10.35
N LEU A 180 -4.60 -5.82 11.51
CA LEU A 180 -3.92 -6.49 12.62
C LEU A 180 -4.81 -7.49 13.35
N TRP A 181 -6.12 -7.28 13.36
CA TRP A 181 -7.07 -8.20 14.00
C TRP A 181 -7.32 -9.49 13.20
N ILE A 182 -6.79 -9.60 11.98
CA ILE A 182 -7.13 -10.69 11.06
C ILE A 182 -6.33 -11.93 11.48
N PRO A 183 -6.99 -13.09 11.72
CA PRO A 183 -6.27 -14.30 12.10
C PRO A 183 -5.34 -14.74 10.98
N TYR A 184 -4.11 -15.14 11.34
CA TYR A 184 -3.04 -15.41 10.37
C TYR A 184 -3.41 -16.46 9.32
N ARG A 185 -4.15 -17.49 9.73
CA ARG A 185 -4.70 -18.54 8.84
C ARG A 185 -5.65 -18.02 7.76
N GLN A 186 -6.26 -16.85 7.90
CA GLN A 186 -7.13 -16.29 6.86
C GLN A 186 -6.37 -15.43 5.83
N LEU A 187 -5.13 -15.00 6.12
CA LEU A 187 -4.39 -14.12 5.21
C LEU A 187 -4.06 -14.81 3.89
N TRP A 188 -3.61 -16.08 3.92
CA TRP A 188 -3.25 -16.80 2.70
C TRP A 188 -4.49 -17.05 1.80
N LEU A 189 -5.65 -17.38 2.38
CA LEU A 189 -6.89 -17.55 1.63
C LEU A 189 -7.33 -16.25 0.97
N ARG A 190 -7.26 -15.11 1.68
CA ARG A 190 -7.55 -13.79 1.10
C ARG A 190 -6.61 -13.48 -0.06
N ARG A 191 -5.32 -13.82 0.08
CA ARG A 191 -4.31 -13.62 -0.97
C ARG A 191 -4.65 -14.40 -2.24
N ILE A 192 -5.05 -15.66 -2.10
CA ILE A 192 -5.50 -16.49 -3.23
C ILE A 192 -6.77 -15.92 -3.85
N ALA A 193 -7.76 -15.56 -3.04
CA ALA A 193 -9.01 -14.96 -3.53
C ALA A 193 -8.77 -13.66 -4.31
N THR A 194 -7.89 -12.77 -3.83
CA THR A 194 -7.53 -11.55 -4.55
C THR A 194 -6.79 -11.82 -5.86
N LEU A 195 -5.96 -12.86 -5.91
CA LEU A 195 -5.24 -13.25 -7.12
C LEU A 195 -6.22 -13.80 -8.17
N LEU A 196 -7.15 -14.67 -7.78
CA LEU A 196 -8.19 -15.18 -8.66
C LEU A 196 -9.10 -14.07 -9.18
N ALA A 197 -9.50 -13.14 -8.31
CA ALA A 197 -10.27 -11.97 -8.72
C ALA A 197 -9.50 -11.11 -9.73
N ALA A 198 -8.20 -10.86 -9.51
CA ALA A 198 -7.37 -10.11 -10.45
C ALA A 198 -7.27 -10.79 -11.82
N ILE A 199 -7.06 -12.11 -11.87
CA ILE A 199 -7.04 -12.88 -13.13
C ILE A 199 -8.38 -12.76 -13.86
N PHE A 200 -9.49 -12.90 -13.14
CA PHE A 200 -10.83 -12.75 -13.71
C PHE A 200 -11.05 -11.33 -14.29
N PHE A 201 -10.67 -10.29 -13.54
CA PHE A 201 -10.76 -8.91 -14.04
C PHE A 201 -9.86 -8.66 -15.26
N MET A 202 -8.66 -9.25 -15.31
CA MET A 202 -7.78 -9.18 -16.48
C MET A 202 -8.45 -9.78 -17.73
N LEU A 203 -9.16 -10.92 -17.60
CA LEU A 203 -9.90 -11.53 -18.71
C LEU A 203 -11.09 -10.67 -19.15
N LEU A 204 -11.85 -10.11 -18.22
CA LEU A 204 -12.93 -9.18 -18.55
C LEU A 204 -12.44 -7.94 -19.28
N PHE A 205 -11.24 -7.46 -18.93
CA PHE A 205 -10.64 -6.28 -19.55
C PHE A 205 -10.12 -6.53 -20.98
N ILE A 206 -10.10 -7.78 -21.45
CA ILE A 206 -9.81 -8.08 -22.87
C ILE A 206 -10.89 -7.49 -23.78
N ILE A 207 -12.17 -7.49 -23.35
CA ILE A 207 -13.31 -6.99 -24.15
C ILE A 207 -13.16 -5.51 -24.55
N PRO A 208 -12.93 -4.55 -23.62
CA PRO A 208 -12.72 -3.16 -24.01
C PRO A 208 -11.43 -2.94 -24.79
N VAL A 209 -10.37 -3.70 -24.50
CA VAL A 209 -9.09 -3.59 -25.22
C VAL A 209 -9.25 -4.03 -26.67
N THR A 210 -9.92 -5.15 -26.94
CA THR A 210 -10.18 -5.61 -28.31
C THR A 210 -11.15 -4.68 -29.05
N PHE A 211 -12.13 -4.11 -28.35
CA PHE A 211 -13.01 -3.09 -28.93
C PHE A 211 -12.24 -1.84 -29.39
N VAL A 212 -11.39 -1.25 -28.52
CA VAL A 212 -10.56 -0.09 -28.86
C VAL A 212 -9.54 -0.43 -29.94
N GLN A 213 -8.93 -1.61 -29.88
CA GLN A 213 -8.00 -2.08 -30.90
C GLN A 213 -8.70 -2.24 -32.26
N GLY A 214 -9.93 -2.75 -32.27
CA GLY A 214 -10.77 -2.84 -33.47
C GLY A 214 -11.11 -1.45 -34.04
N LEU A 215 -11.40 -0.47 -33.17
CA LEU A 215 -11.56 0.93 -33.58
C LEU A 215 -10.27 1.57 -34.10
N SER A 216 -9.09 1.01 -33.83
CA SER A 216 -7.82 1.51 -34.37
C SER A 216 -7.53 1.02 -35.80
N GLN A 217 -8.15 -0.08 -36.24
CA GLN A 217 -8.02 -0.64 -37.60
C GLN A 217 -9.17 -0.18 -38.49
N LEU A 218 -9.28 1.14 -38.63
CA LEU A 218 -10.42 1.83 -39.25
C LEU A 218 -10.65 1.46 -40.70
N GLU A 219 -9.58 1.13 -41.45
CA GLU A 219 -9.66 0.80 -42.88
C GLU A 219 -10.46 -0.50 -43.13
N GLN A 220 -10.31 -1.51 -42.27
CA GLN A 220 -11.06 -2.76 -42.34
C GLN A 220 -12.51 -2.58 -41.87
N LEU A 221 -12.74 -1.72 -40.87
CA LEU A 221 -14.07 -1.44 -40.34
C LEU A 221 -14.89 -0.54 -41.28
N GLN A 222 -14.24 0.39 -42.00
CA GLN A 222 -14.84 1.28 -43.00
C GLN A 222 -15.35 0.51 -44.22
N GLN A 223 -14.73 -0.62 -44.58
CA GLN A 223 -15.24 -1.51 -45.64
C GLN A 223 -16.51 -2.26 -45.21
N MET A 224 -16.66 -2.57 -43.92
CA MET A 224 -17.80 -3.34 -43.39
C MET A 224 -18.98 -2.44 -42.98
N PHE A 225 -18.74 -1.17 -42.62
CA PHE A 225 -19.79 -0.23 -42.20
C PHE A 225 -19.57 1.19 -42.76
N PRO A 226 -20.19 1.56 -43.89
CA PRO A 226 -19.98 2.86 -44.55
C PRO A 226 -20.48 4.06 -43.72
N PHE A 227 -21.36 3.85 -42.73
CA PHE A 227 -21.91 4.93 -41.88
C PHE A 227 -20.86 5.55 -40.94
N LEU A 228 -19.79 4.84 -40.59
CA LEU A 228 -18.74 5.32 -39.67
C LEU A 228 -17.80 6.34 -40.32
N LYS A 229 -17.71 6.36 -41.66
CA LYS A 229 -16.83 7.27 -42.42
C LYS A 229 -17.12 8.75 -42.16
N SER A 230 -18.39 9.10 -41.98
CA SER A 230 -18.85 10.48 -41.75
C SER A 230 -18.48 11.00 -40.35
N ILE A 231 -18.58 10.17 -39.32
CA ILE A 231 -18.33 10.55 -37.92
C ILE A 231 -16.82 10.68 -37.64
N LEU A 232 -16.01 9.84 -38.28
CA LEU A 232 -14.60 9.67 -37.96
C LEU A 232 -13.70 10.78 -38.54
N ASN A 233 -14.00 11.27 -39.74
CA ASN A 233 -13.20 12.29 -40.42
C ASN A 233 -13.18 13.65 -39.68
N ASN A 234 -14.23 13.97 -38.93
CA ASN A 234 -14.32 15.24 -38.21
C ASN A 234 -13.56 15.24 -36.86
N GLN A 235 -13.19 14.07 -36.32
CA GLN A 235 -12.56 13.94 -35.00
C GLN A 235 -11.03 13.70 -35.04
N ILE A 236 -10.49 13.20 -36.17
CA ILE A 236 -9.08 12.79 -36.26
C ILE A 236 -8.10 13.97 -36.41
N ASN A 237 -8.52 15.12 -36.95
CA ASN A 237 -7.65 16.30 -37.10
C ASN A 237 -7.27 16.99 -35.78
N VAL A 238 -7.87 16.62 -34.65
CA VAL A 238 -7.65 17.24 -33.33
C VAL A 238 -6.71 16.41 -32.43
N ILE A 239 -6.42 15.14 -32.76
CA ILE A 239 -5.69 14.20 -31.87
C ILE A 239 -4.31 13.82 -32.46
N SER A 240 -3.73 14.67 -33.30
CA SER A 240 -2.37 14.45 -33.79
C SER A 240 -1.32 14.90 -32.75
N SER A 241 -0.89 13.91 -31.95
CA SER A 241 0.47 13.70 -31.41
C SER A 241 0.54 13.52 -29.88
N PRO A 242 0.21 12.32 -29.37
CA PRO A 242 0.49 11.94 -27.97
C PRO A 242 1.99 11.86 -27.63
N LYS A 243 2.90 12.10 -28.59
CA LYS A 243 4.36 11.98 -28.44
C LYS A 243 4.97 12.96 -27.42
N GLY A 244 4.28 14.06 -27.09
CA GLY A 244 4.76 15.07 -26.12
C GLY A 244 4.34 14.83 -24.66
N ILE A 245 3.41 13.90 -24.41
CA ILE A 245 2.85 13.70 -23.06
C ILE A 245 3.92 13.23 -22.06
N PRO A 246 4.81 12.26 -22.38
CA PRO A 246 5.81 11.78 -21.43
C PRO A 246 6.83 12.85 -21.04
N THR A 247 7.27 13.68 -22.00
CA THR A 247 8.28 14.73 -21.77
C THR A 247 7.70 15.90 -20.97
N GLN A 248 6.43 16.25 -21.19
CA GLN A 248 5.71 17.24 -20.38
C GLN A 248 5.53 16.75 -18.94
N LEU A 249 5.10 15.48 -18.75
CA LEU A 249 4.96 14.88 -17.43
C LEU A 249 6.28 14.80 -16.67
N ALA A 250 7.37 14.40 -17.32
CA ALA A 250 8.70 14.34 -16.71
C ALA A 250 9.17 15.70 -16.16
N LYS A 251 8.77 16.82 -16.78
CA LYS A 251 9.06 18.18 -16.30
C LYS A 251 8.08 18.66 -15.23
N ALA A 252 6.86 18.15 -15.20
CA ALA A 252 5.82 18.57 -14.25
C ALA A 252 5.98 17.89 -12.88
N VAL A 253 6.29 16.59 -12.88
CA VAL A 253 6.32 15.76 -11.67
C VAL A 253 7.26 16.30 -10.58
N PRO A 254 8.53 16.67 -10.85
CA PRO A 254 9.43 17.17 -9.81
C PRO A 254 8.91 18.45 -9.15
N ARG A 255 8.30 19.35 -9.93
CA ARG A 255 7.74 20.61 -9.42
C ARG A 255 6.53 20.38 -8.53
N GLN A 256 5.68 19.43 -8.88
CA GLN A 256 4.54 19.04 -8.05
C GLN A 256 5.00 18.40 -6.74
N ILE A 257 6.02 17.55 -6.79
CA ILE A 257 6.57 16.90 -5.59
C ILE A 257 7.12 17.95 -4.60
N LEU A 258 7.84 18.96 -5.08
CA LEU A 258 8.43 19.99 -4.21
C LEU A 258 7.41 20.97 -3.62
N ASN A 259 6.41 21.38 -4.40
CA ASN A 259 5.55 22.50 -4.03
C ASN A 259 4.19 22.10 -3.47
N VAL A 260 3.73 20.87 -3.71
CA VAL A 260 2.34 20.47 -3.42
C VAL A 260 2.27 19.23 -2.53
N TYR A 261 3.14 18.24 -2.75
CA TYR A 261 3.03 16.97 -2.05
C TYR A 261 3.78 16.97 -0.72
N CYS A 262 3.02 16.86 0.38
CA CYS A 262 3.56 16.43 1.66
C CYS A 262 3.51 14.90 1.76
N SER A 263 4.65 14.24 1.88
CA SER A 263 4.72 12.78 2.07
C SER A 263 4.22 12.41 3.46
N LYS A 264 3.13 11.63 3.52
CA LYS A 264 2.58 11.11 4.78
C LYS A 264 3.28 9.83 5.26
N TYR A 265 3.93 9.11 4.35
CA TYR A 265 4.49 7.79 4.59
C TYR A 265 5.93 7.74 4.08
N GLU A 266 6.83 7.15 4.86
CA GLU A 266 8.24 6.99 4.49
C GLU A 266 8.61 5.52 4.34
N THR A 267 9.01 5.14 3.13
CA THR A 267 9.35 3.74 2.79
C THR A 267 10.86 3.50 2.75
N GLY A 268 11.66 4.56 2.89
CA GLY A 268 13.12 4.55 2.77
C GLY A 268 13.67 4.07 1.42
N GLY A 269 12.84 3.94 0.38
CA GLY A 269 13.26 3.41 -0.92
C GLY A 269 13.21 1.88 -1.06
N GLN A 270 12.51 1.17 -0.17
CA GLN A 270 12.32 -0.29 -0.26
C GLN A 270 11.64 -0.76 -1.56
N PHE A 271 10.93 0.11 -2.27
CA PHE A 271 10.30 -0.20 -3.56
C PHE A 271 11.28 -0.23 -4.75
N TRP A 272 12.50 0.28 -4.60
CA TRP A 272 13.47 0.36 -5.69
C TRP A 272 13.82 -0.99 -6.34
N PRO A 273 14.09 -2.08 -5.58
CA PRO A 273 14.34 -3.39 -6.19
C PRO A 273 13.15 -3.94 -6.98
N ILE A 274 11.92 -3.64 -6.54
CA ILE A 274 10.70 -4.05 -7.24
C ILE A 274 10.64 -3.34 -8.60
N MET A 275 10.84 -2.02 -8.61
CA MET A 275 10.88 -1.23 -9.84
C MET A 275 11.99 -1.73 -10.80
N HIS A 276 13.21 -1.93 -10.29
CA HIS A 276 14.32 -2.43 -11.09
C HIS A 276 14.02 -3.81 -11.71
N ASN A 277 13.50 -4.76 -10.92
CA ASN A 277 13.13 -6.09 -11.42
C ASN A 277 12.05 -6.01 -12.51
N THR A 278 11.05 -5.13 -12.34
CA THR A 278 10.01 -4.91 -13.36
C THR A 278 10.59 -4.32 -14.64
N THR A 279 11.52 -3.37 -14.55
CA THR A 279 12.20 -2.80 -15.73
C THR A 279 13.03 -3.84 -16.46
N ILE A 280 13.80 -4.67 -15.73
CA ILE A 280 14.53 -5.78 -16.34
C ILE A 280 13.57 -6.78 -16.99
N PHE A 281 12.48 -7.15 -16.31
CA PHE A 281 11.46 -8.03 -16.88
C PHE A 281 10.88 -7.46 -18.18
N SER A 282 10.55 -6.17 -18.22
CA SER A 282 10.08 -5.53 -19.46
C SER A 282 11.14 -5.56 -20.57
N LEU A 283 12.42 -5.39 -20.23
CA LEU A 283 13.52 -5.40 -21.19
C LEU A 283 13.72 -6.82 -21.76
N VAL A 284 13.67 -7.86 -20.92
CA VAL A 284 13.70 -9.26 -21.36
C VAL A 284 12.49 -9.59 -22.22
N LEU A 285 11.29 -9.15 -21.83
CA LEU A 285 10.08 -9.33 -22.63
C LEU A 285 10.22 -8.71 -24.02
N THR A 286 10.73 -7.47 -24.12
CA THR A 286 11.00 -6.83 -25.41
C THR A 286 12.01 -7.60 -26.24
N GLN A 287 13.08 -8.13 -25.64
CA GLN A 287 14.08 -8.94 -26.35
C GLN A 287 13.48 -10.26 -26.86
N ILE A 288 12.63 -10.92 -26.09
CA ILE A 288 11.92 -12.15 -26.51
C ILE A 288 11.00 -11.86 -27.69
N ILE A 289 10.24 -10.76 -27.64
CA ILE A 289 9.38 -10.34 -28.76
C ILE A 289 10.24 -10.01 -30.00
N ALA A 290 11.36 -9.30 -29.82
CA ALA A 290 12.28 -8.98 -30.91
C ALA A 290 12.87 -10.24 -31.56
N LEU A 291 13.23 -11.24 -30.76
CA LEU A 291 13.67 -12.54 -31.26
C LEU A 291 12.57 -13.21 -32.10
N GLY A 292 11.31 -13.20 -31.63
CA GLY A 292 10.17 -13.70 -32.40
C GLY A 292 9.98 -12.96 -33.73
N VAL A 293 10.05 -11.63 -33.72
CA VAL A 293 9.89 -10.79 -34.93
C VAL A 293 11.04 -11.00 -35.92
N PHE A 294 12.28 -11.10 -35.46
CA PHE A 294 13.43 -11.35 -36.34
C PHE A 294 13.47 -12.79 -36.87
N GLY A 295 12.99 -13.75 -36.08
CA GLY A 295 12.77 -15.13 -36.53
C GLY A 295 11.76 -15.21 -37.66
N LEU A 296 10.63 -14.48 -37.57
CA LEU A 296 9.63 -14.41 -38.65
C LEU A 296 10.11 -13.65 -39.90
N LYS A 297 11.16 -12.83 -39.78
CA LYS A 297 11.71 -12.03 -40.89
C LYS A 297 12.90 -12.70 -41.59
N ASP A 298 13.18 -13.98 -41.31
CA ASP A 298 14.33 -14.72 -41.86
C ASP A 298 15.66 -13.95 -41.74
N SER A 299 15.86 -13.24 -40.62
CA SER A 299 17.12 -12.53 -40.33
C SER A 299 17.91 -13.29 -39.26
N PRO A 300 18.66 -14.35 -39.64
CA PRO A 300 19.35 -15.22 -38.69
C PRO A 300 20.46 -14.49 -37.93
N VAL A 301 21.08 -13.48 -38.55
CA VAL A 301 22.14 -12.68 -37.91
C VAL A 301 21.56 -11.87 -36.75
N ALA A 302 20.46 -11.15 -36.95
CA ALA A 302 19.82 -10.35 -35.91
C ALA A 302 19.27 -11.23 -34.77
N SER A 303 18.64 -12.35 -35.11
CA SER A 303 18.15 -13.34 -34.13
C SER A 303 19.31 -13.98 -33.33
N GLY A 304 20.43 -14.26 -33.98
CA GLY A 304 21.63 -14.79 -33.32
C GLY A 304 22.19 -13.85 -32.25
N PHE A 305 22.21 -12.53 -32.50
CA PHE A 305 22.70 -11.54 -31.54
C PHE A 305 21.75 -11.25 -30.38
N THR A 306 20.43 -11.47 -30.53
CA THR A 306 19.49 -11.24 -29.42
C THR A 306 19.59 -12.30 -28.33
N ILE A 307 19.97 -13.54 -28.66
CA ILE A 307 20.10 -14.63 -27.68
C ILE A 307 21.18 -14.32 -26.61
N PRO A 308 22.43 -13.98 -26.96
CA PRO A 308 23.43 -13.54 -25.97
C PRO A 308 22.97 -12.32 -25.17
N LEU A 309 22.24 -11.39 -25.79
CA LEU A 309 21.75 -10.19 -25.13
C LEU A 309 20.77 -10.51 -24.00
N VAL A 310 19.86 -11.48 -24.21
CA VAL A 310 18.95 -11.98 -23.17
C VAL A 310 19.74 -12.61 -22.02
N ILE A 311 20.71 -13.47 -22.33
CA ILE A 311 21.54 -14.14 -21.33
C ILE A 311 22.32 -13.11 -20.50
N LEU A 312 22.98 -12.15 -21.15
CA LEU A 312 23.72 -11.08 -20.47
C LEU A 312 22.80 -10.22 -19.58
N THR A 313 21.58 -9.94 -20.03
CA THR A 313 20.59 -9.19 -19.25
C THR A 313 20.20 -9.94 -17.98
N LEU A 314 19.96 -11.26 -18.08
CA LEU A 314 19.62 -12.09 -16.93
C LEU A 314 20.81 -12.25 -15.95
N LEU A 315 22.02 -12.45 -16.47
CA LEU A 315 23.24 -12.50 -15.65
C LEU A 315 23.48 -11.18 -14.92
N PHE A 316 23.28 -10.04 -15.60
CA PHE A 316 23.38 -8.72 -14.99
C PHE A 316 22.34 -8.53 -13.88
N ASN A 317 21.09 -8.96 -14.11
CA ASN A 317 20.04 -8.89 -13.09
C ASN A 317 20.38 -9.72 -11.85
N GLU A 318 20.88 -10.94 -12.05
CA GLU A 318 21.26 -11.82 -10.95
C GLU A 318 22.47 -11.27 -10.18
N TYR A 319 23.44 -10.67 -10.90
CA TYR A 319 24.53 -9.92 -10.28
C TYR A 319 24.00 -8.76 -9.41
N CYS A 320 23.11 -7.92 -9.96
CA CYS A 320 22.52 -6.81 -9.22
C CYS A 320 21.71 -7.27 -8.01
N ARG A 321 20.93 -8.34 -8.17
CA ARG A 321 20.16 -8.95 -7.08
C ARG A 321 21.08 -9.45 -5.97
N LYS A 322 22.08 -10.28 -6.27
CA LYS A 322 23.01 -10.78 -5.25
C LYS A 322 23.81 -9.66 -4.57
N ARG A 323 24.22 -8.63 -5.33
CA ARG A 323 25.09 -7.57 -4.81
C ARG A 323 24.36 -6.50 -4.01
N PHE A 324 23.17 -6.09 -4.43
CA PHE A 324 22.49 -4.90 -3.89
C PHE A 324 21.15 -5.17 -3.21
N TYR A 325 20.43 -6.23 -3.57
CA TYR A 325 19.13 -6.54 -2.93
C TYR A 325 19.23 -6.70 -1.40
N PRO A 326 20.29 -7.31 -0.82
CA PRO A 326 20.42 -7.42 0.63
C PRO A 326 20.35 -6.07 1.36
N VAL A 327 20.86 -4.99 0.75
CA VAL A 327 20.87 -3.63 1.33
C VAL A 327 19.46 -3.03 1.47
N PHE A 328 18.51 -3.49 0.63
CA PHE A 328 17.12 -3.02 0.68
C PHE A 328 16.24 -3.90 1.55
N LYS A 329 16.57 -5.20 1.65
CA LYS A 329 15.79 -6.18 2.42
C LYS A 329 16.16 -6.19 3.90
N ASN A 330 17.45 -6.07 4.22
CA ASN A 330 17.97 -6.21 5.58
C ASN A 330 18.48 -4.85 6.09
N PHE A 331 18.51 -4.71 7.42
CA PHE A 331 19.20 -3.61 8.08
C PHE A 331 20.63 -4.05 8.44
N SER A 332 21.58 -3.11 8.37
CA SER A 332 22.94 -3.34 8.84
C SER A 332 22.93 -3.46 10.36
N ALA A 333 23.81 -4.29 10.92
CA ALA A 333 24.03 -4.34 12.37
C ALA A 333 25.06 -3.29 12.84
N GLU A 334 25.88 -2.79 11.91
CA GLU A 334 26.92 -1.79 12.15
C GLU A 334 26.35 -0.37 12.22
N ASP A 335 25.29 -0.10 11.44
CA ASP A 335 24.60 1.19 11.35
C ASP A 335 23.35 1.22 12.25
#